data_AF-A0A955AEI3-F1
#
_entry.id   AF-A0A955AEI3-F1
#
_cell.length_a   1.000
_cell.length_b   1.000
_cell.length_c   1.000
_cell.angle_alpha   90.00
_cell.angle_beta   90.00
_cell.angle_gamma   90.00
#
_symmetry.space_group_name_H-M   'P 1'
#
loop_
_entity.id
_entity.type
_entity.pdbx_description
1 polymer ?
#
loop_
_entity_poly.entity_id
_entity_poly.type
_entity_poly.pdbx_seq_one_letter_code
_entity_poly.pdbx_strand_id
1 'polypeptide(L)'
;MSSTEGELSGQANTFGCGAKNVGRLEQPGNFQPGNVLRTPLRGEEAMMNYASAIAFVVLVGWLISRYDRAHALRLPAVMATIVAGMLLMWGLGYVEDLTHWLFGTTTDHNGATAAIAASHEEAAKLAAITLIGTALGLRRSHPIRGLLCGSYLGLGMATFESMMYLHIQGCYWWSTDTPAISLLGPEIIRMVLHTLWGGISGYATGMAATCPTPAQRPKTPLWLLPSFAMVLHFLWDYLVGTYAASGGAFPIDGRITSICLMLASIFAFGWLVKDQANKSLITLPLFAIFIGRPLRLVNVRSSEIPSA
;
A
#
# COMPACT_ATOMS: atom_id res chain seq x y z
N MET A 1 27.50 24.48 44.81
CA MET A 1 27.53 24.86 43.38
C MET A 1 28.60 24.01 42.72
N SER A 2 28.22 22.87 42.12
CA SER A 2 29.11 22.00 41.38
C SER A 2 28.51 21.84 39.99
N SER A 3 29.28 22.28 38.99
CA SER A 3 28.96 22.22 37.57
C SER A 3 29.41 20.87 37.03
N THR A 4 28.47 20.04 36.59
CA THR A 4 28.78 18.86 35.77
C THR A 4 28.75 19.26 34.31
N GLU A 5 29.92 19.21 33.69
CA GLU A 5 30.16 19.36 32.26
C GLU A 5 29.45 18.23 31.49
N GLY A 6 28.70 18.61 30.46
CA GLY A 6 28.04 17.69 29.56
C GLY A 6 28.99 17.23 28.46
N GLU A 7 29.38 15.97 28.49
CA GLU A 7 29.96 15.27 27.33
C GLU A 7 28.85 14.93 26.32
N LEU A 8 28.67 15.80 25.33
CA LEU A 8 28.00 15.46 24.08
C LEU A 8 29.02 14.80 23.14
N SER A 9 29.34 13.52 23.39
CA SER A 9 30.12 12.72 22.45
C SER A 9 29.20 12.21 21.33
N GLY A 10 29.50 12.62 20.10
CA GLY A 10 28.74 12.25 18.92
C GLY A 10 28.77 10.75 18.63
N GLN A 11 27.60 10.22 18.26
CA GLN A 11 27.50 9.01 17.46
C GLN A 11 26.83 9.37 16.13
N ALA A 12 27.67 9.55 15.13
CA ALA A 12 27.28 9.46 13.74
C ALA A 12 27.31 7.98 13.31
N ASN A 13 26.31 7.61 12.50
CA ASN A 13 26.24 6.46 11.61
C ASN A 13 25.89 5.09 12.21
N THR A 14 24.60 4.76 12.17
CA THR A 14 24.15 3.50 11.55
C THR A 14 22.91 3.77 10.69
N PHE A 15 22.99 3.41 9.40
CA PHE A 15 21.88 3.40 8.45
C PHE A 15 20.96 2.20 8.74
N GLY A 16 19.63 2.38 8.74
CA GLY A 16 18.68 1.26 8.66
C GLY A 16 17.28 1.59 9.18
N CYS A 17 16.26 1.28 8.37
CA CYS A 17 14.83 1.37 8.66
C CYS A 17 14.47 1.13 10.14
N GLY A 18 13.89 2.14 10.79
CA GLY A 18 12.68 2.02 11.64
C GLY A 18 12.64 1.00 12.77
N ALA A 19 13.79 0.49 13.24
CA ALA A 19 13.85 -0.36 14.42
C ALA A 19 15.24 -0.29 15.06
N LYS A 20 15.63 0.90 15.56
CA LYS A 20 16.63 1.08 16.64
C LYS A 20 16.82 2.57 16.93
N ASN A 21 16.05 3.04 17.90
CA ASN A 21 16.47 3.89 19.02
C ASN A 21 15.24 4.62 19.57
N VAL A 22 14.28 3.85 20.08
CA VAL A 22 13.52 4.33 21.23
C VAL A 22 14.55 4.43 22.34
N GLY A 23 14.96 5.66 22.64
CA GLY A 23 15.78 5.96 23.79
C GLY A 23 15.22 5.23 25.00
N ARG A 24 16.08 4.41 25.58
CA ARG A 24 15.99 3.77 26.88
C ARG A 24 15.27 4.66 27.90
N LEU A 25 13.96 4.56 27.99
CA LEU A 25 13.22 4.93 29.20
C LEU A 25 13.17 3.67 30.06
N GLU A 26 14.17 3.57 30.93
CA GLU A 26 14.19 2.63 32.04
C GLU A 26 12.94 2.87 32.90
N GLN A 27 11.93 2.02 32.74
CA GLN A 27 10.94 1.76 33.78
C GLN A 27 11.27 0.37 34.35
N PRO A 28 11.70 0.27 35.61
CA PRO A 28 12.08 -0.99 36.23
C PRO A 28 10.82 -1.75 36.66
N GLY A 29 10.44 -2.73 35.86
CA GLY A 29 9.27 -3.57 36.14
C GLY A 29 9.32 -4.91 35.42
N ASN A 30 10.30 -5.75 35.77
CA ASN A 30 10.34 -7.23 35.62
C ASN A 30 9.43 -7.88 34.56
N PHE A 31 9.57 -7.51 33.29
CA PHE A 31 9.27 -8.45 32.22
C PHE A 31 10.52 -9.31 32.02
N GLN A 32 10.53 -10.52 32.57
CA GLN A 32 11.49 -11.55 32.21
C GLN A 32 11.01 -12.13 30.88
N PRO A 33 11.58 -11.76 29.71
CA PRO A 33 11.25 -12.47 28.49
C PRO A 33 11.72 -13.91 28.70
N GLY A 34 10.77 -14.83 28.90
CA GLY A 34 11.07 -16.25 28.87
C GLY A 34 11.89 -16.54 27.61
N ASN A 35 12.94 -17.35 27.76
CA ASN A 35 13.86 -17.78 26.71
C ASN A 35 13.11 -18.59 25.64
N VAL A 36 12.20 -17.97 24.90
CA VAL A 36 11.67 -18.50 23.65
C VAL A 36 12.82 -18.38 22.67
N LEU A 37 13.54 -19.49 22.49
CA LEU A 37 14.56 -19.65 21.46
C LEU A 37 13.94 -19.25 20.11
N ARG A 38 14.27 -18.04 19.67
CA ARG A 38 13.82 -17.46 18.41
C ARG A 38 14.53 -18.22 17.29
N THR A 39 13.84 -19.12 16.62
CA THR A 39 14.35 -19.67 15.37
C THR A 39 14.16 -18.59 14.30
N PRO A 40 15.24 -18.05 13.69
CA PRO A 40 15.08 -17.20 12.51
C PRO A 40 14.27 -17.97 11.46
N LEU A 41 13.47 -17.26 10.65
CA LEU A 41 12.85 -17.88 9.47
C LEU A 41 13.93 -18.65 8.72
N ARG A 42 13.61 -19.89 8.35
CA ARG A 42 14.49 -20.65 7.46
C ARG A 42 14.66 -19.83 6.19
N GLY A 43 15.89 -19.73 5.67
CA GLY A 43 16.18 -18.90 4.50
C GLY A 43 15.23 -19.17 3.32
N GLU A 44 14.76 -20.41 3.18
CA GLU A 44 13.79 -20.83 2.17
C GLU A 44 12.43 -20.11 2.28
N GLU A 45 11.86 -19.96 3.48
CA GLU A 45 10.55 -19.31 3.68
C GLU A 45 10.62 -17.81 3.38
N ALA A 46 11.70 -17.16 3.82
CA ALA A 46 11.94 -15.76 3.50
C ALA A 46 12.07 -15.57 1.98
N MET A 47 12.84 -16.42 1.30
CA MET A 47 12.99 -16.39 -0.16
C MET A 47 11.65 -16.60 -0.87
N MET A 48 10.81 -17.52 -0.40
CA MET A 48 9.47 -17.74 -0.98
C MET A 48 8.57 -16.51 -0.85
N ASN A 49 8.61 -15.81 0.29
CA ASN A 49 7.82 -14.60 0.50
C ASN A 49 8.28 -13.45 -0.41
N TYR A 50 9.59 -13.21 -0.51
CA TYR A 50 10.13 -12.20 -1.43
C TYR A 50 9.81 -12.54 -2.90
N ALA A 51 9.99 -13.81 -3.30
CA ALA A 51 9.64 -14.25 -4.64
C ALA A 51 8.16 -14.05 -4.95
N SER A 52 7.27 -14.31 -3.98
CA SER A 52 5.83 -14.10 -4.12
C SER A 52 5.48 -12.63 -4.27
N ALA A 53 6.08 -11.74 -3.46
CA ALA A 53 5.89 -10.31 -3.58
C ALA A 53 6.34 -9.80 -4.96
N ILE A 54 7.54 -10.20 -5.42
CA ILE A 54 8.06 -9.84 -6.75
C ILE A 54 7.14 -10.35 -7.86
N ALA A 55 6.71 -11.62 -7.80
CA ALA A 55 5.78 -12.19 -8.77
C ALA A 55 4.46 -11.40 -8.80
N PHE A 56 3.99 -10.94 -7.64
CA PHE A 56 2.80 -10.11 -7.53
C PHE A 56 2.98 -8.73 -8.15
N VAL A 57 4.11 -8.05 -7.92
CA VAL A 57 4.45 -6.79 -8.60
C VAL A 57 4.42 -6.95 -10.11
N VAL A 58 5.05 -8.02 -10.62
CA VAL A 58 5.07 -8.31 -12.06
C VAL A 58 3.65 -8.54 -12.58
N LEU A 59 2.83 -9.32 -11.87
CA LEU A 59 1.45 -9.61 -12.26
C LEU A 59 0.58 -8.35 -12.26
N VAL A 60 0.61 -7.55 -11.19
CA VAL A 60 -0.17 -6.32 -11.08
C VAL A 60 0.31 -5.29 -12.09
N GLY A 61 1.62 -5.11 -12.24
CA GLY A 61 2.21 -4.24 -13.26
C GLY A 61 1.78 -4.65 -14.67
N TRP A 62 1.80 -5.95 -14.96
CA TRP A 62 1.27 -6.49 -16.21
C TRP A 62 -0.23 -6.18 -16.38
N LEU A 63 -1.06 -6.37 -15.35
CA LEU A 63 -2.49 -6.04 -15.40
C LEU A 63 -2.72 -4.54 -15.67
N ILE A 64 -2.00 -3.64 -15.00
CA ILE A 64 -2.07 -2.19 -15.24
C ILE A 64 -1.67 -1.88 -16.69
N SER A 65 -0.63 -2.53 -17.23
CA SER A 65 -0.19 -2.32 -18.61
C SER A 65 -1.26 -2.66 -19.65
N ARG A 66 -2.20 -3.57 -19.34
CA ARG A 66 -3.34 -3.89 -20.22
C ARG A 66 -4.35 -2.75 -20.31
N TYR A 67 -4.36 -1.84 -19.34
CA TYR A 67 -5.15 -0.61 -19.37
C TYR A 67 -4.46 0.52 -20.15
N ASP A 68 -3.15 0.42 -20.38
CA ASP A 68 -2.41 1.38 -21.19
C ASP A 68 -2.48 1.09 -22.70
N ARG A 69 -3.70 1.15 -23.26
CA ARG A 69 -3.94 0.85 -24.68
C ARG A 69 -3.26 1.82 -25.66
N ALA A 70 -2.91 3.01 -25.19
CA ALA A 70 -2.28 4.04 -26.01
C ALA A 70 -0.75 4.03 -25.90
N HIS A 71 -0.16 3.08 -25.16
CA HIS A 71 1.26 3.12 -24.79
C HIS A 71 1.66 4.49 -24.23
N ALA A 72 0.76 5.08 -23.44
CA ALA A 72 0.89 6.40 -22.88
C ALA A 72 2.10 6.50 -21.94
N LEU A 73 2.44 5.41 -21.26
CA LEU A 73 3.63 5.30 -20.42
C LEU A 73 4.61 4.33 -21.05
N ARG A 74 5.74 4.86 -21.53
CA ARG A 74 6.86 4.03 -21.96
C ARG A 74 7.41 3.25 -20.76
N LEU A 75 7.93 2.04 -21.00
CA LEU A 75 8.48 1.18 -19.94
C LEU A 75 9.46 1.90 -18.98
N PRO A 76 10.39 2.76 -19.44
CA PRO A 76 11.26 3.49 -18.52
C PRO A 76 10.50 4.42 -17.57
N ALA A 77 9.41 5.06 -18.02
CA ALA A 77 8.58 5.91 -17.18
C ALA A 77 7.79 5.11 -16.14
N VAL A 78 7.32 3.91 -16.52
CA VAL A 78 6.69 2.95 -15.59
C VAL A 78 7.68 2.55 -14.50
N MET A 79 8.88 2.10 -14.89
CA MET A 79 9.91 1.68 -13.93
C MET A 79 10.34 2.84 -13.02
N ALA A 80 10.54 4.04 -13.57
CA ALA A 80 10.88 5.22 -12.79
C ALA A 80 9.79 5.57 -11.77
N THR A 81 8.52 5.40 -12.12
CA THR A 81 7.39 5.69 -11.22
C THR A 81 7.29 4.65 -10.10
N ILE A 82 7.52 3.37 -10.39
CA ILE A 82 7.59 2.31 -9.36
C ILE A 82 8.76 2.59 -8.40
N VAL A 83 9.95 2.89 -8.93
CA VAL A 83 11.13 3.21 -8.12
C VAL A 83 10.90 4.46 -7.27
N ALA A 84 10.27 5.50 -7.83
CA ALA A 84 9.90 6.69 -7.07
C ALA A 84 8.95 6.36 -5.92
N GLY A 85 8.00 5.43 -6.11
CA GLY A 85 7.11 4.96 -5.05
C GLY A 85 7.87 4.24 -3.93
N MET A 86 8.83 3.38 -4.29
CA MET A 86 9.67 2.70 -3.29
C MET A 86 10.50 3.69 -2.46
N LEU A 87 11.15 4.66 -3.13
CA LEU A 87 11.95 5.69 -2.46
C LEU A 87 11.10 6.61 -1.58
N LEU A 88 9.89 6.93 -2.03
CA LEU A 88 8.95 7.73 -1.26
C LEU A 88 8.57 7.02 0.05
N MET A 89 8.23 5.73 -0.04
CA MET A 89 7.90 4.93 1.14
C MET A 89 9.06 4.80 2.12
N TRP A 90 10.28 4.61 1.61
CA TRP A 90 11.47 4.61 2.44
C TRP A 90 11.68 5.94 3.19
N GLY A 91 11.48 7.07 2.50
CA GLY A 91 11.59 8.40 3.11
C GLY A 91 10.49 8.69 4.13
N LEU A 92 9.28 8.18 3.90
CA LEU A 92 8.11 8.43 4.75
C LEU A 92 8.26 7.86 6.15
N GLY A 93 8.91 6.72 6.33
CA GLY A 93 9.18 6.17 7.66
C GLY A 93 9.88 7.17 8.58
N TYR A 94 10.84 7.95 8.06
CA TYR A 94 11.52 8.99 8.84
C TYR A 94 10.62 10.18 9.18
N VAL A 95 9.71 10.53 8.27
CA VAL A 95 8.76 11.64 8.47
C VAL A 95 7.70 11.25 9.49
N GLU A 96 7.23 10.02 9.45
CA GLU A 96 6.30 9.45 10.42
C GLU A 96 6.95 9.38 11.81
N ASP A 97 8.18 8.85 11.92
CA ASP A 97 8.94 8.82 13.17
C ASP A 97 9.08 10.23 13.79
N LEU A 98 9.44 11.22 12.97
CA LEU A 98 9.54 12.62 13.40
C LEU A 98 8.18 13.16 13.87
N THR A 99 7.11 12.85 13.15
CA THR A 99 5.74 13.27 13.49
C THR A 99 5.32 12.65 14.83
N HIS A 100 5.56 11.37 15.02
CA HIS A 100 5.30 10.66 16.26
C HIS A 100 6.02 11.31 17.45
N TRP A 101 7.30 11.66 17.26
CA TRP A 101 8.08 12.37 18.26
C TRP A 101 7.51 13.76 18.57
N LEU A 102 7.16 14.56 17.55
CA LEU A 102 6.62 15.91 17.70
C LEU A 102 5.27 15.94 18.43
N PHE A 103 4.40 14.98 18.15
CA PHE A 103 3.07 14.91 18.75
C PHE A 103 3.02 14.08 20.05
N GLY A 104 4.14 13.48 20.46
CA GLY A 104 4.18 12.60 21.64
C GLY A 104 3.26 11.39 21.51
N THR A 105 2.93 10.97 20.28
CA THR A 105 2.06 9.81 20.04
C THR A 105 2.90 8.55 20.18
N THR A 106 2.90 7.99 21.39
CA THR A 106 3.50 6.68 21.67
C THR A 106 2.73 5.56 20.96
N THR A 107 3.31 4.35 20.97
CA THR A 107 2.73 3.11 20.41
C THR A 107 1.35 2.76 20.95
N ASP A 108 0.92 3.37 22.06
CA ASP A 108 -0.35 3.06 22.71
C ASP A 108 -1.55 3.77 22.03
N HIS A 109 -1.27 4.69 21.09
CA HIS A 109 -2.28 5.44 20.36
C HIS A 109 -2.46 4.90 18.93
N ASN A 110 -3.03 3.70 18.81
CA ASN A 110 -3.29 3.03 17.52
C ASN A 110 -3.96 3.95 16.48
N GLY A 111 -5.01 4.69 16.89
CA GLY A 111 -5.72 5.59 15.99
C GLY A 111 -4.88 6.78 15.53
N ALA A 112 -4.05 7.34 16.41
CA ALA A 112 -3.15 8.44 16.02
C ALA A 112 -2.05 7.94 15.09
N THR A 113 -1.50 6.75 15.37
CA THR A 113 -0.50 6.09 14.53
C THR A 113 -1.04 5.82 13.12
N ALA A 114 -2.22 5.20 13.03
CA ALA A 114 -2.88 4.96 11.75
C ALA A 114 -3.21 6.26 10.99
N ALA A 115 -3.60 7.33 11.71
CA ALA A 115 -3.87 8.62 11.07
C ALA A 115 -2.58 9.28 10.55
N ILE A 116 -1.48 9.19 11.29
CA ILE A 116 -0.18 9.72 10.90
C ILE A 116 0.31 9.00 9.64
N ALA A 117 0.35 7.67 9.63
CA ALA A 117 0.79 6.88 8.48
C ALA A 117 -0.04 7.18 7.23
N ALA A 118 -1.36 6.91 7.28
CA ALA A 118 -2.26 7.18 6.17
C ALA A 118 -2.15 8.62 5.64
N SER A 119 -2.10 9.62 6.53
CA SER A 119 -2.00 11.03 6.13
C SER A 119 -0.71 11.37 5.38
N HIS A 120 0.44 10.93 5.90
CA HIS A 120 1.72 11.18 5.26
C HIS A 120 1.84 10.43 3.95
N GLU A 121 1.46 9.15 3.94
CA GLU A 121 1.52 8.30 2.75
C GLU A 121 0.67 8.83 1.60
N GLU A 122 -0.62 9.11 1.84
CA GLU A 122 -1.49 9.58 0.77
C GLU A 122 -1.17 11.02 0.34
N ALA A 123 -0.74 11.89 1.25
CA ALA A 123 -0.32 13.25 0.90
C ALA A 123 0.95 13.22 0.03
N ALA A 124 1.95 12.43 0.41
CA ALA A 124 3.18 12.25 -0.33
C ALA A 124 2.92 11.61 -1.70
N LYS A 125 2.04 10.61 -1.76
CA LYS A 125 1.62 9.96 -3.01
C LYS A 125 0.94 10.96 -3.94
N LEU A 126 0.01 11.77 -3.43
CA LEU A 126 -0.64 12.83 -4.20
C LEU A 126 0.35 13.86 -4.73
N ALA A 127 1.31 14.28 -3.90
CA ALA A 127 2.39 15.20 -4.30
C ALA A 127 3.29 14.61 -5.39
N ALA A 128 3.74 13.37 -5.22
CA ALA A 128 4.58 12.66 -6.18
C ALA A 128 3.86 12.43 -7.52
N ILE A 129 2.59 12.01 -7.52
CA ILE A 129 1.81 11.87 -8.75
C ILE A 129 1.67 13.22 -9.46
N THR A 130 1.47 14.29 -8.71
CA THR A 130 1.38 15.65 -9.27
C THR A 130 2.70 16.07 -9.90
N LEU A 131 3.82 15.81 -9.24
CA LEU A 131 5.17 16.12 -9.74
C LEU A 131 5.50 15.31 -10.98
N ILE A 132 5.40 13.98 -10.92
CA ILE A 132 5.67 13.05 -12.02
C ILE A 132 4.74 13.35 -13.20
N GLY A 133 3.45 13.53 -12.95
CA GLY A 133 2.47 13.85 -13.97
C GLY A 133 2.74 15.19 -14.67
N THR A 134 3.33 16.15 -13.96
CA THR A 134 3.77 17.44 -14.52
C THR A 134 5.06 17.27 -15.33
N ALA A 135 6.07 16.62 -14.77
CA ALA A 135 7.37 16.38 -15.40
C ALA A 135 7.26 15.57 -16.70
N LEU A 136 6.39 14.55 -16.72
CA LEU A 136 6.15 13.69 -17.88
C LEU A 136 5.06 14.25 -18.82
N GLY A 137 4.49 15.42 -18.54
CA GLY A 137 3.44 16.04 -19.36
C GLY A 137 2.12 15.23 -19.41
N LEU A 138 1.93 14.26 -18.51
CA LEU A 138 0.76 13.37 -18.49
C LEU A 138 -0.53 14.12 -18.17
N ARG A 139 -0.42 15.19 -17.37
CA ARG A 139 -1.51 16.02 -16.88
C ARG A 139 -2.38 16.65 -17.98
N ARG A 140 -1.87 16.85 -19.19
CA ARG A 140 -2.60 17.56 -20.26
C ARG A 140 -3.38 16.67 -21.22
N SER A 141 -3.29 15.35 -21.06
CA SER A 141 -3.66 14.43 -22.14
C SER A 141 -4.91 13.60 -21.84
N HIS A 142 -5.01 12.98 -20.66
CA HIS A 142 -6.21 12.23 -20.26
C HIS A 142 -6.17 11.87 -18.77
N PRO A 143 -7.29 11.89 -18.03
CA PRO A 143 -7.36 11.47 -16.62
C PRO A 143 -6.83 10.05 -16.38
N ILE A 144 -7.03 9.15 -17.35
CA ILE A 144 -6.54 7.77 -17.29
C ILE A 144 -5.01 7.69 -17.12
N ARG A 145 -4.24 8.66 -17.64
CA ARG A 145 -2.78 8.65 -17.47
C ARG A 145 -2.40 8.96 -16.03
N GLY A 146 -3.16 9.83 -15.37
CA GLY A 146 -3.03 10.07 -13.94
C GLY A 146 -3.34 8.79 -13.14
N LEU A 147 -4.41 8.08 -13.50
CA LEU A 147 -4.77 6.80 -12.88
C LEU A 147 -3.67 5.74 -13.04
N LEU A 148 -3.12 5.56 -14.24
CA LEU A 148 -2.04 4.60 -14.49
C LEU A 148 -0.76 4.97 -13.72
N CYS A 149 -0.35 6.25 -13.79
CA CYS A 149 0.81 6.76 -13.07
C CYS A 149 0.67 6.57 -11.56
N GLY A 150 -0.49 6.92 -11.01
CA GLY A 150 -0.78 6.73 -9.60
C GLY A 150 -0.80 5.25 -9.18
N SER A 151 -1.31 4.37 -10.04
CA SER A 151 -1.31 2.93 -9.78
C SER A 151 0.10 2.36 -9.70
N TYR A 152 0.99 2.74 -10.63
CA TYR A 152 2.40 2.32 -10.60
C TYR A 152 3.16 2.90 -9.41
N LEU A 153 2.89 4.16 -9.03
CA LEU A 153 3.51 4.76 -7.85
C LEU A 153 3.09 4.03 -6.57
N GLY A 154 1.78 3.80 -6.44
CA GLY A 154 1.20 3.04 -5.34
C GLY A 154 1.76 1.61 -5.25
N LEU A 155 1.89 0.92 -6.38
CA LEU A 155 2.53 -0.40 -6.44
C LEU A 155 3.99 -0.36 -5.93
N GLY A 156 4.74 0.68 -6.29
CA GLY A 156 6.10 0.90 -5.79
C GLY A 156 6.14 1.08 -4.27
N MET A 157 5.29 1.94 -3.71
CA MET A 157 5.19 2.13 -2.26
C MET A 157 4.86 0.81 -1.56
N ALA A 158 3.83 0.11 -2.03
CA ALA A 158 3.40 -1.16 -1.46
C ALA A 158 4.47 -2.25 -1.54
N THR A 159 5.27 -2.26 -2.61
CA THR A 159 6.39 -3.20 -2.76
C THR A 159 7.42 -2.98 -1.67
N PHE A 160 7.86 -1.74 -1.48
CA PHE A 160 8.84 -1.41 -0.45
C PHE A 160 8.30 -1.69 0.95
N GLU A 161 7.07 -1.26 1.22
CA GLU A 161 6.40 -1.52 2.49
C GLU A 161 6.27 -3.01 2.77
N SER A 162 5.79 -3.80 1.80
CA SER A 162 5.65 -5.25 1.98
C SER A 162 7.00 -5.93 2.19
N MET A 163 8.06 -5.49 1.49
CA MET A 163 9.41 -5.98 1.76
C MET A 163 9.90 -5.61 3.16
N MET A 164 9.54 -4.42 3.65
CA MET A 164 9.85 -3.98 5.01
C MET A 164 9.08 -4.82 6.03
N TYR A 165 7.78 -5.08 5.87
CA TYR A 165 7.03 -5.97 6.76
C TYR A 165 7.56 -7.39 6.72
N LEU A 166 7.84 -7.95 5.54
CA LEU A 166 8.44 -9.28 5.42
C LEU A 166 9.82 -9.36 6.07
N HIS A 167 10.63 -8.29 5.95
CA HIS A 167 11.95 -8.22 6.57
C HIS A 167 11.86 -8.04 8.10
N ILE A 168 11.02 -7.11 8.57
CA ILE A 168 10.86 -6.79 9.99
C ILE A 168 10.16 -7.95 10.69
N GLN A 169 9.02 -8.43 10.20
CA GLN A 169 8.30 -9.56 10.78
C GLN A 169 9.10 -10.87 10.66
N GLY A 170 9.93 -11.01 9.62
CA GLY A 170 10.86 -12.13 9.48
C GLY A 170 12.06 -12.09 10.41
N CYS A 171 12.47 -10.90 10.87
CA CYS A 171 13.63 -10.70 11.74
C CYS A 171 13.27 -10.46 13.22
N TYR A 172 12.08 -9.93 13.52
CA TYR A 172 11.81 -9.29 14.79
C TYR A 172 10.28 -9.13 15.03
N TRP A 173 9.77 -9.79 16.08
CA TRP A 173 8.59 -9.42 16.91
C TRP A 173 7.25 -10.15 16.76
N TRP A 174 6.81 -10.66 15.61
CA TRP A 174 5.54 -11.41 15.60
C TRP A 174 5.76 -12.85 16.05
N SER A 175 4.91 -13.33 16.97
CA SER A 175 5.08 -14.57 17.73
C SER A 175 5.60 -15.75 16.91
N THR A 176 6.41 -16.60 17.54
CA THR A 176 6.81 -17.93 17.04
C THR A 176 5.65 -18.83 16.63
N ASP A 177 4.42 -18.42 16.91
CA ASP A 177 3.19 -19.17 16.73
C ASP A 177 2.40 -18.71 15.49
N THR A 178 2.82 -17.65 14.81
CA THR A 178 2.15 -17.18 13.57
C THR A 178 3.00 -17.56 12.35
N PRO A 179 2.63 -18.62 11.60
CA PRO A 179 3.45 -19.11 10.48
C PRO A 179 3.59 -18.02 9.41
N ALA A 180 4.79 -17.81 8.86
CA ALA A 180 5.07 -16.78 7.86
C ALA A 180 4.13 -16.81 6.64
N ILE A 181 3.58 -17.99 6.30
CA ILE A 181 2.59 -18.19 5.24
C ILE A 181 1.28 -17.41 5.50
N SER A 182 0.89 -17.18 6.76
CA SER A 182 -0.35 -16.45 7.06
C SER A 182 -0.27 -14.95 6.78
N LEU A 183 0.94 -14.41 6.54
CA LEU A 183 1.15 -13.00 6.20
C LEU A 183 0.97 -12.73 4.70
N LEU A 184 1.18 -13.74 3.84
CA LEU A 184 1.11 -13.56 2.39
C LEU A 184 -0.24 -13.00 1.90
N GLY A 185 -1.35 -13.43 2.51
CA GLY A 185 -2.69 -12.94 2.18
C GLY A 185 -2.84 -11.43 2.41
N PRO A 186 -2.64 -10.94 3.66
CA PRO A 186 -2.62 -9.52 3.97
C PRO A 186 -1.65 -8.69 3.11
N GLU A 187 -0.43 -9.17 2.86
CA GLU A 187 0.55 -8.47 2.00
C GLU A 187 0.03 -8.30 0.56
N ILE A 188 -0.55 -9.35 -0.03
CA ILE A 188 -1.16 -9.28 -1.36
C ILE A 188 -2.28 -8.23 -1.37
N ILE A 189 -3.14 -8.22 -0.35
CA ILE A 189 -4.22 -7.24 -0.27
C ILE A 189 -3.66 -5.82 -0.13
N ARG A 190 -2.62 -5.59 0.69
CA ARG A 190 -1.95 -4.29 0.80
C ARG A 190 -1.42 -3.81 -0.54
N MET A 191 -0.73 -4.68 -1.28
CA MET A 191 -0.21 -4.36 -2.60
C MET A 191 -1.31 -3.96 -3.59
N VAL A 192 -2.46 -4.66 -3.57
CA VAL A 192 -3.64 -4.27 -4.36
C VAL A 192 -4.17 -2.91 -3.91
N LEU A 193 -4.35 -2.70 -2.61
CA LEU A 193 -4.94 -1.49 -2.06
C LEU A 193 -4.12 -0.25 -2.40
N HIS A 194 -2.81 -0.25 -2.16
CA HIS A 194 -1.95 0.90 -2.50
C HIS A 194 -1.96 1.19 -4.00
N THR A 195 -1.99 0.15 -4.84
CA THR A 195 -2.14 0.30 -6.29
C THR A 195 -3.46 1.00 -6.63
N LEU A 196 -4.59 0.55 -6.07
CA LEU A 196 -5.91 1.11 -6.35
C LEU A 196 -6.03 2.54 -5.82
N TRP A 197 -5.62 2.80 -4.58
CA TRP A 197 -5.67 4.13 -3.96
C TRP A 197 -4.76 5.12 -4.67
N GLY A 198 -3.55 4.70 -5.05
CA GLY A 198 -2.67 5.49 -5.90
C GLY A 198 -3.33 5.85 -7.23
N GLY A 199 -4.00 4.89 -7.88
CA GLY A 199 -4.74 5.19 -9.11
C GLY A 199 -5.94 6.10 -8.92
N ILE A 200 -6.68 6.01 -7.81
CA ILE A 200 -7.79 6.92 -7.47
C ILE A 200 -7.26 8.35 -7.29
N SER A 201 -6.22 8.53 -6.48
CA SER A 201 -5.56 9.83 -6.27
C SER A 201 -4.98 10.38 -7.58
N GLY A 202 -4.37 9.53 -8.39
CA GLY A 202 -3.81 9.93 -9.68
C GLY A 202 -4.87 10.30 -10.71
N TYR A 203 -6.02 9.63 -10.73
CA TYR A 203 -7.15 10.02 -11.54
C TYR A 203 -7.63 11.43 -11.19
N ALA A 204 -7.75 11.74 -9.90
CA ALA A 204 -8.15 13.06 -9.43
C ALA A 204 -7.20 14.15 -9.92
N THR A 205 -5.88 13.92 -9.80
CA THR A 205 -4.85 14.83 -10.32
C THR A 205 -4.91 14.98 -11.85
N GLY A 206 -5.19 13.89 -12.56
CA GLY A 206 -5.38 13.88 -14.01
C GLY A 206 -6.60 14.72 -14.42
N MET A 207 -7.76 14.47 -13.81
CA MET A 207 -8.99 15.24 -14.02
C MET A 207 -8.79 16.73 -13.75
N ALA A 208 -8.14 17.07 -12.62
CA ALA A 208 -7.87 18.45 -12.24
C ALA A 208 -7.02 19.19 -13.28
N ALA A 209 -6.15 18.47 -13.98
CA ALA A 209 -5.31 19.05 -15.01
C ALA A 209 -5.94 19.11 -16.41
N THR A 210 -6.85 18.18 -16.74
CA THR A 210 -7.54 18.16 -18.04
C THR A 210 -8.81 19.01 -18.08
N CYS A 211 -9.39 19.35 -16.93
CA CYS A 211 -10.62 20.15 -16.81
C CYS A 211 -10.34 21.52 -16.17
N PRO A 212 -9.65 22.45 -16.87
CA PRO A 212 -9.22 23.71 -16.28
C PRO A 212 -10.39 24.64 -15.92
N THR A 213 -11.47 24.61 -16.70
CA THR A 213 -12.63 25.50 -16.48
C THR A 213 -13.69 24.87 -15.59
N PRO A 214 -14.39 25.64 -14.72
CA PRO A 214 -15.48 25.13 -13.90
C PRO A 214 -16.58 24.41 -14.70
N ALA A 215 -16.86 24.86 -15.93
CA ALA A 215 -17.86 24.25 -16.81
C ALA A 215 -17.49 22.84 -17.30
N GLN A 216 -16.20 22.49 -17.30
CA GLN A 216 -15.69 21.18 -17.73
C GLN A 216 -15.43 20.23 -16.56
N ARG A 217 -15.52 20.72 -15.31
CA ARG A 217 -15.26 19.90 -14.14
C ARG A 217 -16.42 18.91 -13.92
N PRO A 218 -16.12 17.68 -13.49
CA PRO A 218 -17.17 16.77 -13.07
C PRO A 218 -17.95 17.41 -11.92
N LYS A 219 -19.25 17.10 -11.82
CA LYS A 219 -20.08 17.55 -10.69
C LYS A 219 -19.56 16.99 -9.36
N THR A 220 -18.85 15.88 -9.40
CA THR A 220 -18.19 15.30 -8.23
C THR A 220 -16.95 16.14 -7.87
N PRO A 221 -16.87 16.65 -6.62
CA PRO A 221 -15.68 17.38 -6.19
C PRO A 221 -14.43 16.49 -6.26
N LEU A 222 -13.43 16.92 -7.02
CA LEU A 222 -12.21 16.14 -7.26
C LEU A 222 -11.43 15.84 -5.97
N TRP A 223 -11.57 16.66 -4.94
CA TRP A 223 -10.93 16.45 -3.64
C TRP A 223 -11.53 15.27 -2.87
N LEU A 224 -12.75 14.83 -3.17
CA LEU A 224 -13.34 13.65 -2.51
C LEU A 224 -12.60 12.36 -2.82
N LEU A 225 -11.96 12.24 -3.98
CA LEU A 225 -11.27 11.01 -4.40
C LEU A 225 -10.00 10.73 -3.55
N PRO A 226 -9.03 11.65 -3.43
CA PRO A 226 -7.89 11.44 -2.54
C PRO A 226 -8.31 11.37 -1.06
N SER A 227 -9.34 12.12 -0.65
CA SER A 227 -9.89 11.98 0.72
C SER A 227 -10.50 10.59 0.96
N PHE A 228 -11.15 9.99 -0.04
CA PHE A 228 -11.66 8.64 0.07
C PHE A 228 -10.53 7.61 0.18
N ALA A 229 -9.47 7.73 -0.63
CA ALA A 229 -8.28 6.90 -0.50
C ALA A 229 -7.64 7.01 0.89
N MET A 230 -7.50 8.23 1.41
CA MET A 230 -7.04 8.53 2.77
C MET A 230 -7.85 7.81 3.85
N VAL A 231 -9.18 7.89 3.78
CA VAL A 231 -10.05 7.23 4.76
C VAL A 231 -9.91 5.71 4.68
N LEU A 232 -9.86 5.12 3.48
CA LEU A 232 -9.67 3.67 3.34
C LEU A 232 -8.30 3.21 3.85
N HIS A 233 -7.26 4.01 3.64
CA HIS A 233 -5.92 3.75 4.14
C HIS A 233 -5.90 3.80 5.68
N PHE A 234 -6.44 4.87 6.27
CA PHE A 234 -6.58 4.95 7.72
C PHE A 234 -7.33 3.74 8.30
N LEU A 235 -8.43 3.31 7.66
CA LEU A 235 -9.18 2.15 8.12
C LEU A 235 -8.37 0.85 8.01
N TRP A 236 -7.51 0.71 7.01
CA TRP A 236 -6.58 -0.41 6.90
C TRP A 236 -5.58 -0.39 8.06
N ASP A 237 -4.87 0.72 8.27
CA ASP A 237 -3.86 0.84 9.32
C ASP A 237 -4.45 0.72 10.72
N TYR A 238 -5.65 1.23 10.91
CA TYR A 238 -6.33 1.17 12.20
C TYR A 238 -6.87 -0.23 12.45
N LEU A 239 -7.74 -0.75 11.58
CA LEU A 239 -8.50 -1.97 11.84
C LEU A 239 -7.69 -3.25 11.59
N VAL A 240 -6.80 -3.24 10.60
CA VAL A 240 -6.03 -4.42 10.17
C VAL A 240 -4.61 -4.38 10.74
N GLY A 241 -4.00 -3.20 10.80
CA GLY A 241 -2.65 -3.01 11.33
C GLY A 241 -2.62 -2.91 12.85
N THR A 242 -2.72 -1.69 13.36
CA THR A 242 -2.42 -1.29 14.73
C THR A 242 -3.38 -1.88 15.78
N TYR A 243 -4.69 -1.84 15.56
CA TYR A 243 -5.68 -2.35 16.52
C TYR A 243 -5.64 -3.88 16.64
N ALA A 244 -5.48 -4.58 15.51
CA ALA A 244 -5.30 -6.02 15.52
C ALA A 244 -3.98 -6.42 16.20
N ALA A 245 -2.91 -5.67 15.94
CA ALA A 245 -1.60 -5.90 16.54
C ALA A 245 -1.60 -5.70 18.06
N SER A 246 -2.39 -4.76 18.59
CA SER A 246 -2.51 -4.53 20.03
C SER A 246 -3.40 -5.56 20.76
N GLY A 247 -3.85 -6.63 20.07
CA GLY A 247 -4.73 -7.65 20.65
C GLY A 247 -6.17 -7.15 20.90
N GLY A 248 -6.57 -6.05 20.26
CA GLY A 248 -7.93 -5.54 20.36
C GLY A 248 -8.94 -6.51 19.73
N ALA A 249 -9.98 -6.88 20.47
CA ALA A 249 -11.08 -7.67 19.93
C ALA A 249 -12.00 -6.77 19.09
N PHE A 250 -11.70 -6.63 17.79
CA PHE A 250 -12.59 -5.91 16.88
C PHE A 250 -13.80 -6.81 16.59
N PRO A 251 -15.03 -6.27 16.47
CA PRO A 251 -16.21 -7.09 16.22
C PRO A 251 -16.20 -7.80 14.86
N ILE A 252 -15.23 -7.47 13.97
CA ILE A 252 -15.10 -8.03 12.63
C ILE A 252 -13.69 -8.59 12.47
N ASP A 253 -13.60 -9.81 11.95
CA ASP A 253 -12.33 -10.47 11.60
C ASP A 253 -11.50 -9.60 10.64
N GLY A 254 -10.21 -9.45 10.93
CA GLY A 254 -9.30 -8.62 10.13
C GLY A 254 -9.26 -9.00 8.65
N ARG A 255 -9.40 -10.29 8.32
CA ARG A 255 -9.43 -10.77 6.92
C ARG A 255 -10.70 -10.32 6.21
N ILE A 256 -11.84 -10.37 6.90
CA ILE A 256 -13.11 -9.86 6.37
C ILE A 256 -12.99 -8.36 6.12
N THR A 257 -12.44 -7.61 7.07
CA THR A 257 -12.19 -6.17 6.92
C THR A 257 -11.28 -5.88 5.71
N SER A 258 -10.15 -6.58 5.57
CA SER A 258 -9.25 -6.45 4.42
C SER A 258 -9.95 -6.71 3.08
N ILE A 259 -10.78 -7.76 3.00
CA ILE A 259 -11.56 -8.08 1.79
C ILE A 259 -12.57 -6.96 1.50
N CYS A 260 -13.29 -6.47 2.50
CA CYS A 260 -14.26 -5.38 2.34
C CYS A 260 -13.60 -4.10 1.82
N LEU A 261 -12.45 -3.71 2.39
CA LEU A 261 -11.67 -2.55 1.95
C LEU A 261 -11.18 -2.72 0.50
N MET A 262 -10.71 -3.93 0.15
CA MET A 262 -10.30 -4.25 -1.21
C MET A 262 -11.46 -4.15 -2.20
N LEU A 263 -12.62 -4.74 -1.87
CA LEU A 263 -13.82 -4.69 -2.73
C LEU A 263 -14.32 -3.25 -2.90
N ALA A 264 -14.35 -2.45 -1.84
CA ALA A 264 -14.71 -1.03 -1.93
C ALA A 264 -13.75 -0.27 -2.86
N SER A 265 -12.45 -0.54 -2.75
CA SER A 265 -11.42 0.07 -3.61
C SER A 265 -11.55 -0.37 -5.07
N ILE A 266 -11.80 -1.65 -5.33
CA ILE A 266 -12.04 -2.19 -6.68
C ILE A 266 -13.28 -1.54 -7.29
N PHE A 267 -14.37 -1.39 -6.51
CA PHE A 267 -15.59 -0.76 -6.98
C PHE A 267 -15.35 0.72 -7.34
N ALA A 268 -14.70 1.47 -6.46
CA ALA A 268 -14.36 2.87 -6.71
C ALA A 268 -13.46 3.02 -7.94
N PHE A 269 -12.39 2.23 -8.04
CA PHE A 269 -11.48 2.24 -9.19
C PHE A 269 -12.19 1.85 -10.49
N GLY A 270 -13.01 0.79 -10.46
CA GLY A 270 -13.80 0.34 -11.59
C GLY A 270 -14.82 1.39 -12.06
N TRP A 271 -15.42 2.14 -11.13
CA TRP A 271 -16.31 3.26 -11.45
C TRP A 271 -15.56 4.38 -12.19
N LEU A 272 -14.35 4.75 -11.76
CA LEU A 272 -13.51 5.74 -12.44
C LEU A 272 -13.09 5.30 -13.84
N VAL A 273 -12.74 4.02 -14.00
CA VAL A 273 -12.43 3.44 -15.32
C VAL A 273 -13.67 3.45 -16.20
N LYS A 274 -14.85 3.12 -15.66
CA LYS A 274 -16.13 3.13 -16.39
C LYS A 274 -16.53 4.52 -16.85
N ASP A 275 -16.39 5.54 -16.02
CA ASP A 275 -16.71 6.92 -16.38
C ASP A 275 -15.98 7.35 -17.67
N GLN A 276 -14.73 6.90 -17.82
CA GLN A 276 -13.96 7.10 -19.05
C GLN A 276 -14.36 6.13 -20.17
N ALA A 277 -14.65 4.86 -19.85
CA ALA A 277 -15.04 3.83 -20.81
C ALA A 277 -16.49 3.96 -21.33
N ASN A 278 -17.37 4.74 -20.69
CA ASN A 278 -18.68 5.05 -21.26
C ASN A 278 -18.60 5.98 -22.49
N LYS A 279 -17.39 6.43 -22.86
CA LYS A 279 -17.06 6.98 -24.19
C LYS A 279 -16.42 5.95 -25.15
N SER A 280 -16.08 4.76 -24.68
CA SER A 280 -15.47 3.66 -25.44
C SER A 280 -15.77 2.31 -24.79
N LEU A 281 -16.84 1.64 -25.25
CA LEU A 281 -17.25 0.26 -24.90
C LEU A 281 -16.08 -0.57 -24.38
N ILE A 282 -16.01 -0.88 -23.07
CA ILE A 282 -15.37 -2.07 -22.44
C ILE A 282 -15.35 -1.85 -20.92
N THR A 283 -16.25 -2.52 -20.21
CA THR A 283 -16.28 -2.56 -18.72
C THR A 283 -16.68 -3.94 -18.21
N LEU A 284 -15.86 -4.95 -18.51
CA LEU A 284 -16.10 -6.32 -18.03
C LEU A 284 -14.87 -7.15 -17.58
N PRO A 285 -13.58 -6.83 -17.85
CA PRO A 285 -12.50 -7.74 -17.43
C PRO A 285 -12.18 -7.75 -15.92
N LEU A 286 -12.30 -6.65 -15.17
CA LEU A 286 -11.86 -6.63 -13.76
C LEU A 286 -12.75 -7.47 -12.84
N PHE A 287 -14.07 -7.39 -13.03
CA PHE A 287 -15.01 -8.23 -12.30
C PHE A 287 -14.80 -9.73 -12.63
N ALA A 288 -14.45 -10.04 -13.88
CA ALA A 288 -14.23 -11.41 -14.32
C ALA A 288 -12.89 -12.01 -13.85
N ILE A 289 -11.85 -11.19 -13.66
CA ILE A 289 -10.53 -11.66 -13.18
C ILE A 289 -10.55 -11.91 -11.67
N PHE A 290 -11.23 -11.07 -10.88
CA PHE A 290 -11.27 -11.22 -9.41
C PHE A 290 -12.42 -12.09 -8.89
N ILE A 291 -13.52 -12.27 -9.64
CA ILE A 291 -14.68 -13.08 -9.20
C ILE A 291 -15.07 -14.16 -10.23
N GLY A 292 -14.89 -13.90 -11.54
CA GLY A 292 -15.52 -14.68 -12.60
C GLY A 292 -14.76 -15.91 -13.13
N ARG A 293 -13.49 -16.13 -12.77
CA ARG A 293 -12.68 -17.24 -13.33
C ARG A 293 -12.58 -18.55 -12.55
N PRO A 294 -12.98 -18.69 -11.26
CA PRO A 294 -13.11 -20.02 -10.66
C PRO A 294 -14.35 -20.78 -11.16
N LEU A 295 -15.41 -20.08 -11.59
CA LEU A 295 -16.69 -20.70 -11.97
C LEU A 295 -16.76 -21.20 -13.42
N ARG A 296 -15.77 -20.85 -14.26
CA ARG A 296 -15.71 -21.34 -15.66
C ARG A 296 -14.91 -22.63 -15.84
N LEU A 297 -14.26 -23.14 -14.79
CA LEU A 297 -13.56 -24.43 -14.82
C LEU A 297 -14.40 -25.61 -14.28
N VAL A 298 -15.66 -25.37 -13.87
CA VAL A 298 -16.60 -26.42 -13.41
C VAL A 298 -17.65 -26.77 -14.47
N ASN A 299 -17.54 -26.23 -15.69
CA ASN A 299 -18.43 -26.60 -16.79
C ASN A 299 -17.62 -27.15 -17.97
N VAL A 300 -16.82 -28.19 -17.69
CA VAL A 300 -16.41 -29.13 -18.74
C VAL A 300 -17.66 -29.93 -19.08
N ARG A 301 -18.17 -29.71 -20.29
CA ARG A 301 -19.28 -30.48 -20.87
C ARG A 301 -19.00 -31.97 -20.73
N SER A 302 -19.94 -32.68 -20.12
CA SER A 302 -20.06 -34.14 -20.09
C SER A 302 -20.44 -34.76 -21.44
N SER A 303 -20.19 -34.08 -22.57
CA SER A 303 -20.60 -34.55 -23.90
C SER A 303 -19.52 -35.29 -24.69
N GLU A 304 -18.39 -35.64 -24.07
CA GLU A 304 -17.35 -36.49 -24.66
C GLU A 304 -17.09 -37.70 -23.76
N ILE A 305 -18.13 -38.50 -23.54
CA ILE A 305 -17.95 -39.92 -23.20
C ILE A 305 -18.46 -40.67 -24.44
N PRO A 306 -17.59 -41.28 -25.26
CA PRO A 306 -18.04 -42.21 -26.28
C PRO A 306 -18.72 -43.38 -25.58
N SER A 307 -19.98 -43.66 -25.93
CA SER A 307 -20.65 -44.88 -25.53
C SER A 307 -19.85 -46.08 -26.06
N ALA A 308 -19.37 -46.93 -25.14
CA ALA A 308 -19.00 -48.30 -25.43
C ALA A 308 -20.25 -49.18 -25.50
#